data_AF-A0A352KCG0-F1
#
_entry.id   AF-A0A352KCG0-F1
#
_cell.length_a   1.000
_cell.length_b   1.000
_cell.length_c   1.000
_cell.angle_alpha   90.00
_cell.angle_beta   90.00
_cell.angle_gamma   90.00
#
_symmetry.space_group_name_H-M   'P 1'
#
loop_
_entity.id
_entity.type
_entity.pdbx_description
1 polymer ?
#
loop_
_entity_poly.entity_id
_entity_poly.type
_entity_poly.pdbx_seq_one_letter_code
_entity_poly.pdbx_strand_id
1 'polypeptide(L)'
;GTQRFAHMLGTAKALDLILHGTMLTPQEAFDLGLIHRLYPDAEFRQRVAEFAETLASRAPIAISAAKQAINHGAYLPLEEGLSFEQRAFNRTMQSEDAVAAMRAWLRGEDYQWRGR
;
A
#
# COMPACT_ATOMS: atom_id res chain seq x y z
N GLY A 1 -7.00 -7.48 -15.06
CA GLY A 1 -8.45 -7.13 -15.03
C GLY A 1 -8.64 -5.78 -15.66
N THR A 2 -9.73 -5.58 -16.41
CA THR A 2 -9.91 -4.44 -17.36
C THR A 2 -9.64 -3.07 -16.75
N GLN A 3 -10.24 -2.77 -15.59
CA GLN A 3 -10.10 -1.46 -14.95
C GLN A 3 -8.71 -1.24 -14.36
N ARG A 4 -8.23 -2.17 -13.51
CA ARG A 4 -6.92 -2.01 -12.84
C ARG A 4 -5.75 -1.93 -13.82
N PHE A 5 -5.78 -2.70 -14.91
CA PHE A 5 -4.73 -2.63 -15.93
C PHE A 5 -4.71 -1.28 -16.63
N ALA A 6 -5.89 -0.74 -17.00
CA ALA A 6 -5.96 0.58 -17.62
C ALA A 6 -5.44 1.69 -16.68
N HIS A 7 -5.73 1.60 -15.38
CA HIS A 7 -5.22 2.56 -14.39
C HIS A 7 -3.71 2.43 -14.12
N MET A 8 -3.16 1.22 -14.11
CA MET A 8 -1.72 1.01 -13.81
C MET A 8 -0.82 1.21 -15.02
N LEU A 9 -1.24 0.77 -16.22
CA LEU A 9 -0.39 0.71 -17.42
C LEU A 9 -0.80 1.72 -18.49
N GLY A 10 -1.92 2.42 -18.32
CA GLY A 10 -2.57 3.21 -19.35
C GLY A 10 -3.40 2.35 -20.33
N THR A 11 -4.34 3.00 -21.01
CA THR A 11 -5.34 2.34 -21.86
C THR A 11 -4.72 1.53 -23.01
N ALA A 12 -3.71 2.07 -23.68
CA ALA A 12 -3.11 1.43 -24.85
C ALA A 12 -2.47 0.07 -24.50
N LYS A 13 -1.61 0.03 -23.47
CA LYS A 13 -0.95 -1.20 -23.04
C LYS A 13 -1.94 -2.18 -22.41
N ALA A 14 -2.94 -1.70 -21.69
CA ALA A 14 -3.99 -2.55 -21.14
C ALA A 14 -4.78 -3.27 -22.24
N LEU A 15 -5.16 -2.58 -23.32
CA LEU A 15 -5.88 -3.17 -24.45
C LEU A 15 -5.02 -4.21 -25.18
N ASP A 16 -3.76 -3.86 -25.47
CA ASP A 16 -2.78 -4.77 -26.10
C ASP A 16 -2.68 -6.10 -25.34
N LEU A 17 -2.42 -6.06 -24.03
CA LEU A 17 -2.28 -7.26 -23.20
C LEU A 17 -3.59 -8.06 -23.08
N ILE A 18 -4.72 -7.38 -22.90
CA ILE A 18 -6.01 -8.05 -22.65
C ILE A 18 -6.59 -8.65 -23.93
N LEU A 19 -6.56 -7.94 -25.06
CA LEU A 19 -7.18 -8.39 -26.30
C LEU A 19 -6.38 -9.50 -26.99
N HIS A 20 -5.05 -9.47 -26.86
CA HIS A 20 -4.18 -10.52 -27.41
C HIS A 20 -3.93 -11.68 -26.45
N GLY A 21 -4.35 -11.57 -25.19
CA GLY A 21 -4.12 -12.61 -24.18
C GLY A 21 -2.63 -12.84 -23.90
N THR A 22 -1.80 -11.79 -24.03
CA THR A 22 -0.35 -11.88 -23.89
C THR A 22 0.03 -12.25 -22.46
N MET A 23 0.78 -13.33 -22.31
CA MET A 23 1.36 -13.76 -21.04
C MET A 23 2.66 -13.01 -20.78
N LEU A 24 2.84 -12.53 -19.56
CA LEU A 24 4.06 -11.84 -19.13
C LEU A 24 4.94 -12.80 -18.32
N THR A 25 6.24 -12.73 -18.56
CA THR A 25 7.24 -13.26 -17.63
C THR A 25 7.26 -12.44 -16.33
N PRO A 26 7.77 -12.99 -15.23
CA PRO A 26 7.91 -12.24 -13.98
C PRO A 26 8.74 -10.95 -14.14
N GLN A 27 9.79 -10.97 -14.96
CA GLN A 27 10.62 -9.80 -15.20
C GLN A 27 9.85 -8.71 -15.96
N GLU A 28 9.14 -9.06 -17.02
CA GLU A 28 8.31 -8.08 -17.75
C GLU A 28 7.21 -7.49 -16.87
N ALA A 29 6.58 -8.29 -16.01
CA ALA A 29 5.60 -7.79 -15.06
C ALA A 29 6.20 -6.82 -14.03
N PHE A 30 7.44 -7.04 -13.61
CA PHE A 30 8.18 -6.14 -12.74
C PHE A 30 8.55 -4.84 -13.45
N ASP A 31 9.06 -4.92 -14.68
CA ASP A 31 9.44 -3.76 -15.48
C ASP A 31 8.22 -2.89 -15.84
N LEU A 32 7.05 -3.50 -16.02
CA LEU A 32 5.77 -2.82 -16.20
C LEU A 32 5.17 -2.28 -14.89
N GLY A 33 5.75 -2.58 -13.73
CA GLY A 33 5.23 -2.15 -12.43
C GLY A 33 3.98 -2.89 -11.94
N LEU A 34 3.60 -4.00 -12.57
CA LEU A 34 2.48 -4.85 -12.11
C LEU A 34 2.79 -5.59 -10.81
N ILE A 35 4.07 -5.89 -10.61
CA ILE A 35 4.63 -6.41 -9.36
C ILE A 35 5.81 -5.55 -8.96
N HIS A 36 6.13 -5.52 -7.67
CA HIS A 36 7.10 -4.54 -7.15
C HIS A 36 8.37 -5.22 -6.60
N ARG A 37 8.38 -6.55 -6.52
CA ARG A 37 9.50 -7.35 -6.02
C ARG A 37 9.52 -8.71 -6.71
N LEU A 38 10.73 -9.16 -7.02
CA LEU A 38 11.04 -10.50 -7.51
C LEU A 38 12.01 -11.14 -6.53
N TYR A 39 11.78 -12.41 -6.20
CA TYR A 39 12.65 -13.17 -5.31
C TYR A 39 13.01 -14.50 -5.95
N PRO A 40 14.25 -15.00 -5.76
CA PRO A 40 14.60 -16.36 -6.10
C PRO A 40 13.70 -17.36 -5.37
N ASP A 41 13.35 -18.47 -6.03
CA ASP A 41 12.44 -19.48 -5.48
C ASP A 41 12.90 -20.02 -4.12
N ALA A 42 14.21 -20.30 -3.99
CA ALA A 42 14.83 -20.79 -2.76
C ALA A 42 14.68 -19.82 -1.56
N GLU A 43 14.56 -18.51 -1.81
CA GLU A 43 14.43 -17.48 -0.78
C GLU A 43 12.98 -16.96 -0.62
N PHE A 44 12.08 -17.32 -1.53
CA PHE A 44 10.76 -16.69 -1.65
C PHE A 44 9.99 -16.66 -0.33
N ARG A 45 9.91 -17.81 0.36
CA ARG A 45 9.17 -17.92 1.62
C ARG A 45 9.75 -17.03 2.72
N GLN A 46 11.07 -17.02 2.85
CA GLN A 46 11.75 -16.20 3.85
C GLN A 46 11.53 -14.71 3.57
N ARG A 47 11.78 -14.27 2.34
CA ARG A 47 11.64 -12.86 1.94
C ARG A 47 10.21 -12.35 2.09
N VAL A 48 9.22 -13.18 1.79
CA VAL A 48 7.80 -12.85 2.00
C VAL A 48 7.47 -12.73 3.48
N ALA A 49 8.02 -13.59 4.34
CA ALA A 49 7.85 -13.49 5.79
C ALA A 49 8.45 -12.18 6.33
N GLU A 50 9.69 -11.86 5.97
CA GLU A 50 10.37 -10.60 6.36
C GLU A 50 9.58 -9.36 5.89
N PHE A 51 9.05 -9.41 4.66
CA PHE A 51 8.21 -8.34 4.11
C PHE A 51 6.91 -8.17 4.91
N ALA A 52 6.24 -9.28 5.25
CA ALA A 52 5.00 -9.26 6.02
C ALA A 52 5.23 -8.81 7.47
N GLU A 53 6.31 -9.24 8.10
CA GLU A 53 6.73 -8.82 9.45
C GLU A 53 6.96 -7.32 9.50
N THR A 54 7.64 -6.76 8.49
CA THR A 54 7.85 -5.31 8.39
C THR A 54 6.54 -4.53 8.33
N LEU A 55 5.50 -5.08 7.70
CA LEU A 55 4.18 -4.45 7.65
C LEU A 55 3.40 -4.64 8.96
N ALA A 56 3.50 -5.83 9.56
CA ALA A 56 2.86 -6.17 10.83
C ALA A 56 3.41 -5.36 12.00
N SER A 57 4.65 -4.88 11.93
CA SER A 57 5.29 -4.07 12.97
C SER A 57 4.89 -2.59 12.96
N ARG A 58 4.01 -2.16 12.06
CA ARG A 58 3.62 -0.76 11.85
C ARG A 58 2.24 -0.46 12.45
N ALA A 59 1.91 0.82 12.58
CA ALA A 59 0.64 1.29 13.10
C ALA A 59 -0.55 0.80 12.24
N PRO A 60 -1.37 -0.16 12.71
CA PRO A 60 -2.39 -0.82 11.89
C PRO A 60 -3.50 0.16 11.47
N ILE A 61 -3.91 1.08 12.35
CA ILE A 61 -4.90 2.12 12.03
C ILE A 61 -4.36 3.04 10.94
N ALA A 62 -3.11 3.49 11.07
CA ALA A 62 -2.49 4.39 10.09
C ALA A 62 -2.29 3.71 8.73
N ILE A 63 -1.83 2.45 8.70
CA ILE A 63 -1.70 1.69 7.44
C ILE A 63 -3.06 1.52 6.76
N SER A 64 -4.08 1.16 7.53
CA SER A 64 -5.44 1.01 7.00
C SER A 64 -5.95 2.32 6.42
N ALA A 65 -5.80 3.43 7.16
CA ALA A 65 -6.21 4.76 6.73
C ALA A 65 -5.46 5.21 5.46
N ALA A 66 -4.14 5.03 5.41
CA ALA A 66 -3.32 5.34 4.24
C ALA A 66 -3.74 4.53 3.02
N LYS A 67 -3.96 3.22 3.19
CA LYS A 67 -4.41 2.34 2.10
C LYS A 67 -5.81 2.73 1.59
N GLN A 68 -6.71 3.16 2.47
CA GLN A 68 -8.02 3.66 2.08
C GLN A 68 -7.91 5.00 1.34
N ALA A 69 -7.08 5.93 1.84
CA ALA A 69 -6.88 7.24 1.22
C ALA A 69 -6.31 7.11 -0.19
N ILE A 70 -5.31 6.26 -0.40
CA ILE A 70 -4.73 6.02 -1.73
C ILE A 70 -5.76 5.35 -2.64
N ASN A 71 -6.37 4.23 -2.22
CA ASN A 71 -7.27 3.48 -3.10
C ASN A 71 -8.55 4.25 -3.44
N HIS A 72 -9.07 5.06 -2.53
CA HIS A 72 -10.26 5.86 -2.80
C HIS A 72 -9.91 7.16 -3.52
N GLY A 73 -8.89 7.88 -3.02
CA GLY A 73 -8.45 9.16 -3.56
C GLY A 73 -7.89 9.07 -4.98
N ALA A 74 -7.34 7.92 -5.40
CA ALA A 74 -6.85 7.71 -6.76
C ALA A 74 -7.93 7.86 -7.86
N TYR A 75 -9.21 7.82 -7.49
CA TYR A 75 -10.34 7.96 -8.42
C TYR A 75 -11.10 9.29 -8.26
N LEU A 76 -10.58 10.21 -7.46
CA LEU A 76 -11.19 11.50 -7.18
C LEU A 76 -10.37 12.65 -7.79
N PRO A 77 -10.98 13.83 -8.02
CA PRO A 77 -10.23 15.06 -8.20
C PRO A 77 -9.25 15.27 -7.04
N LEU A 78 -8.09 15.86 -7.33
CA LEU A 78 -7.01 16.01 -6.35
C LEU A 78 -7.48 16.66 -5.04
N GLU A 79 -8.28 17.72 -5.14
CA GLU A 79 -8.80 18.44 -3.98
C GLU A 79 -9.69 17.56 -3.08
N GLU A 80 -10.55 16.73 -3.68
CA GLU A 80 -11.38 15.77 -2.94
C GLU A 80 -10.53 14.66 -2.29
N GLY A 81 -9.49 14.20 -3.00
CA GLY A 81 -8.51 13.25 -2.48
C GLY A 81 -7.77 13.80 -1.26
N LEU A 82 -7.31 15.05 -1.32
CA LEU A 82 -6.66 15.74 -0.20
C LEU A 82 -7.63 15.95 0.98
N SER A 83 -8.88 16.29 0.72
CA SER A 83 -9.92 16.39 1.75
C SER A 83 -10.22 15.04 2.42
N PHE A 84 -10.21 13.95 1.66
CA PHE A 84 -10.33 12.60 2.20
C PHE A 84 -9.12 12.24 3.07
N GLU A 85 -7.91 12.49 2.59
CA GLU A 85 -6.65 12.24 3.32
C GLU A 85 -6.63 13.00 4.65
N GLN A 86 -6.97 14.29 4.65
CA GLN A 86 -7.00 15.12 5.86
C GLN A 86 -7.96 14.54 6.93
N ARG A 87 -9.16 14.11 6.53
CA ARG A 87 -10.11 13.47 7.45
C ARG A 87 -9.61 12.14 7.98
N ALA A 88 -8.96 11.33 7.15
CA ALA A 88 -8.38 10.06 7.55
C ALA A 88 -7.21 10.25 8.53
N PHE A 89 -6.35 11.24 8.27
CA PHE A 89 -5.24 11.63 9.13
C PHE A 89 -5.72 12.08 10.50
N ASN A 90 -6.68 13.02 10.55
CA ASN A 90 -7.24 13.54 11.81
C ASN A 90 -7.81 12.41 12.68
N ARG A 91 -8.51 11.45 12.07
CA ARG A 91 -9.08 10.29 12.78
C ARG A 91 -7.99 9.36 13.31
N THR A 92 -6.95 9.14 12.51
CA THR A 92 -5.80 8.29 12.90
C THR A 92 -5.06 8.89 14.09
N MET A 93 -4.82 10.21 14.08
CA MET A 93 -4.11 10.90 15.16
C MET A 93 -4.88 10.91 16.50
N GLN A 94 -6.19 10.67 16.46
CA GLN A 94 -7.05 10.56 17.64
C GLN A 94 -7.11 9.14 18.22
N SER A 95 -6.50 8.14 17.57
CA SER A 95 -6.42 6.77 18.10
C SER A 95 -5.59 6.69 19.38
N GLU A 96 -5.90 5.70 20.23
CA GLU A 96 -5.13 5.48 21.46
C GLU A 96 -3.66 5.19 21.15
N ASP A 97 -3.43 4.36 20.13
CA ASP A 97 -2.11 3.96 19.64
C ASP A 97 -1.30 5.17 19.19
N ALA A 98 -1.89 6.08 18.39
CA ALA A 98 -1.17 7.27 17.94
C ALA A 98 -0.76 8.16 19.11
N VAL A 99 -1.67 8.42 20.05
CA VAL A 99 -1.40 9.24 21.23
C VAL A 99 -0.34 8.60 22.13
N ALA A 100 -0.44 7.29 22.36
CA ALA A 100 0.51 6.56 23.20
C ALA A 100 1.90 6.46 22.55
N ALA A 101 1.96 6.19 21.23
CA ALA A 101 3.20 6.15 20.47
C ALA A 101 3.91 7.51 20.46
N MET A 102 3.18 8.62 20.27
CA MET A 102 3.76 9.97 20.34
C MET A 102 4.36 10.26 21.73
N ARG A 103 3.66 9.85 22.80
CA ARG A 103 4.18 10.01 24.17
C ARG A 103 5.41 9.15 24.45
N ALA A 104 5.44 7.91 23.97
CA ALA A 104 6.59 7.02 24.10
C ALA A 104 7.80 7.58 23.33
N TRP A 105 7.58 8.06 22.10
CA TRP A 105 8.61 8.70 21.29
C TRP A 105 9.24 9.93 21.97
N LEU A 106 8.43 10.79 22.58
CA LEU A 106 8.93 11.94 23.36
C LEU A 106 9.78 11.54 24.57
N ARG A 107 9.60 10.32 25.09
CA ARG A 107 10.41 9.76 26.19
C ARG A 107 11.59 8.91 25.71
N GLY A 108 11.75 8.72 24.39
CA GLY A 108 12.75 7.82 23.82
C GLY A 108 12.45 6.34 24.07
N GLU A 109 11.19 5.98 24.29
CA GLU A 109 10.72 4.62 24.53
C GLU A 109 10.14 4.00 23.25
N ASP A 110 10.27 2.68 23.12
CA ASP A 110 9.60 1.92 22.08
C ASP A 110 8.10 1.76 22.38
N TYR A 111 7.29 1.68 21.33
CA TYR A 111 5.85 1.45 21.44
C TYR A 111 5.42 0.21 20.65
N GLN A 112 4.54 -0.60 21.25
CA GLN A 112 3.94 -1.77 20.63
C GLN A 112 2.49 -1.47 20.26
N TRP A 113 2.18 -1.52 18.96
CA TRP A 113 0.86 -1.22 18.40
C TRP A 113 -0.20 -2.22 18.90
N ARG A 114 -1.38 -1.71 19.28
CA ARG A 114 -2.49 -2.53 19.81
C ARG A 114 -3.71 -2.53 18.89
N GLY A 115 -3.75 -1.67 17.89
CA GLY A 115 -4.84 -1.58 16.92
C GLY A 115 -6.07 -0.83 17.43
N ARG A 116 -5.89 0.15 18.30
CA ARG A 116 -6.97 0.95 18.89
C ARG A 116 -6.58 2.42 19.05
#